data_AF-A0A4R0WZJ2-F1
#
_entry.id   AF-A0A4R0WZJ2-F1
#
_cell.length_a   1.000
_cell.length_b   1.000
_cell.length_c   1.000
_cell.angle_alpha   90.00
_cell.angle_beta   90.00
_cell.angle_gamma   90.00
#
_symmetry.space_group_name_H-M   'P 1'
#
loop_
_entity.id
_entity.type
_entity.pdbx_description
1 polymer ?
#
loop_
_entity_poly.entity_id
_entity_poly.type
_entity_poly.pdbx_seq_one_letter_code
_entity_poly.pdbx_strand_id
1 'polypeptide(L)'
;MDCSEFLLVTRQLAAAAQILATAGPQDRRADALQMLEIFRRYDQIVSASHLVATSNDELFARTGHAALTMAGRNEFAASHALLEQAKSLLTAA
;
A
#
# COMPACT_ATOMS: atom_id res chain seq x y z
N MET A 1 -7.65 0.08 -14.13
CA MET A 1 -6.69 1.07 -13.63
C MET A 1 -5.52 1.07 -14.59
N ASP A 2 -5.00 2.24 -14.95
CA ASP A 2 -3.78 2.32 -15.76
C ASP A 2 -2.50 2.22 -14.89
N CYS A 3 -1.34 2.02 -15.51
CA CYS A 3 -0.09 1.86 -14.79
C CYS A 3 0.31 3.09 -13.96
N SER A 4 -0.04 4.29 -14.40
CA SER A 4 0.32 5.53 -13.69
C SER A 4 -0.52 5.69 -12.42
N GLU A 5 -1.81 5.37 -12.50
CA GLU A 5 -2.73 5.36 -11.37
C GLU A 5 -2.34 4.25 -10.39
N PHE A 6 -1.99 3.06 -10.88
CA PHE A 6 -1.50 1.96 -10.03
C PHE A 6 -0.23 2.36 -9.26
N LEU A 7 0.76 2.95 -9.93
CA LEU A 7 1.99 3.42 -9.30
C LEU A 7 1.74 4.52 -8.26
N LEU A 8 0.79 5.42 -8.52
CA LEU A 8 0.40 6.42 -7.54
C LEU A 8 -0.13 5.75 -6.26
N VAL A 9 -1.02 4.77 -6.41
CA VAL A 9 -1.64 4.07 -5.27
C VAL A 9 -0.61 3.25 -4.50
N THR A 10 0.28 2.51 -5.18
CA THR A 10 1.34 1.75 -4.49
C THR A 10 2.32 2.64 -3.74
N ARG A 11 2.61 3.84 -4.26
CA ARG A 11 3.42 4.84 -3.54
C ARG A 11 2.72 5.39 -2.30
N GLN A 12 1.41 5.63 -2.38
CA GLN A 12 0.62 6.03 -1.19
C GLN A 12 0.64 4.93 -0.13
N LEU A 13 0.49 3.66 -0.52
CA LEU A 13 0.56 2.50 0.37
C LEU A 13 1.96 2.34 0.98
N ALA A 14 3.01 2.51 0.19
CA ALA A 14 4.39 2.50 0.69
C ALA A 14 4.64 3.63 1.71
N ALA A 15 4.17 4.85 1.42
CA ALA A 15 4.29 5.96 2.37
C ALA A 15 3.53 5.71 3.68
N ALA A 16 2.31 5.16 3.61
CA ALA A 16 1.53 4.77 4.79
C ALA A 16 2.24 3.70 5.62
N ALA A 17 2.77 2.65 4.97
CA ALA A 17 3.54 1.61 5.62
C ALA A 17 4.83 2.16 6.26
N GLN A 18 5.52 3.09 5.60
CA GLN A 18 6.72 3.74 6.16
C GLN A 18 6.42 4.57 7.41
N ILE A 19 5.32 5.34 7.40
CA ILE A 19 4.87 6.10 8.58
C ILE A 19 4.56 5.13 9.72
N LEU A 20 3.83 4.05 9.46
CA LEU A 20 3.50 3.04 10.46
C LEU A 20 4.75 2.33 11.01
N ALA A 21 5.72 2.00 10.16
CA ALA A 21 6.98 1.39 10.56
C ALA A 21 7.83 2.31 11.47
N THR A 22 7.75 3.62 11.27
CA THR A 22 8.57 4.60 11.99
C THR A 22 7.91 5.10 13.27
N ALA A 23 6.64 5.49 13.18
CA ALA A 23 5.88 6.16 14.24
C ALA A 23 4.84 5.26 14.92
N GLY A 24 4.52 4.11 14.33
CA GLY A 24 3.49 3.21 14.85
C GLY A 24 3.89 2.42 16.10
N PRO A 25 2.92 1.71 16.71
CA PRO A 25 3.13 0.81 17.83
C PRO A 25 4.18 -0.27 17.53
N GLN A 26 5.00 -0.63 18.53
CA GLN A 26 6.13 -1.56 18.34
C GLN A 26 5.71 -2.92 17.78
N ASP A 27 4.55 -3.43 18.19
CA ASP A 27 3.97 -4.71 17.77
C ASP A 27 3.62 -4.75 16.26
N ARG A 28 3.49 -3.58 15.61
CA ARG A 28 3.11 -3.49 14.18
C ARG A 28 4.23 -3.03 13.26
N ARG A 29 5.37 -2.60 13.79
CA ARG A 29 6.47 -2.08 12.98
C ARG A 29 7.07 -3.15 12.06
N ALA A 30 7.24 -4.36 12.55
CA ALA A 30 7.79 -5.47 11.77
C ALA A 30 6.92 -5.82 10.56
N ASP A 31 5.60 -5.84 10.76
CA ASP A 31 4.65 -6.11 9.68
C ASP A 31 4.57 -4.94 8.68
N ALA A 32 4.55 -3.70 9.19
CA ALA A 32 4.62 -2.50 8.36
C ALA A 32 5.88 -2.45 7.47
N LEU A 33 7.03 -2.93 7.97
CA LEU A 33 8.25 -3.06 7.17
C LEU A 33 8.09 -4.08 6.04
N GLN A 34 7.46 -5.24 6.30
CA GLN A 34 7.18 -6.22 5.23
C GLN A 34 6.25 -5.62 4.16
N MET A 35 5.19 -4.91 4.58
CA MET A 35 4.28 -4.22 3.66
C MET A 35 5.00 -3.17 2.83
N LEU A 36 5.88 -2.36 3.43
CA LEU A 36 6.68 -1.37 2.74
C LEU A 36 7.50 -1.99 1.60
N GLU A 37 8.17 -3.11 1.86
CA GLU A 37 8.96 -3.82 0.86
C GLU A 37 8.09 -4.39 -0.28
N ILE A 38 6.89 -4.89 0.04
CA ILE A 38 5.93 -5.36 -0.97
C ILE A 38 5.53 -4.21 -1.89
N PHE A 39 5.06 -3.09 -1.33
CA PHE A 39 4.54 -1.98 -2.14
C PHE A 39 5.64 -1.26 -2.95
N ARG A 40 6.86 -1.17 -2.42
CA ARG A 40 8.02 -0.61 -3.14
C ARG A 40 8.46 -1.44 -4.33
N ARG A 41 8.26 -2.77 -4.29
CA ARG A 41 8.63 -3.65 -5.40
C ARG A 41 7.89 -3.29 -6.69
N TYR A 42 6.69 -2.71 -6.60
CA TYR A 42 5.90 -2.32 -7.76
C TYR A 42 6.49 -1.15 -8.55
N ASP A 43 7.27 -0.25 -7.94
CA ASP A 43 8.04 0.76 -8.70
C ASP A 43 9.04 0.09 -9.66
N GLN A 44 9.58 -1.07 -9.28
CA GLN A 44 10.53 -1.84 -10.09
C GLN A 44 9.85 -2.74 -11.12
N ILE A 45 8.72 -3.37 -10.74
CA ILE A 45 8.01 -4.34 -11.60
C ILE A 45 7.27 -3.65 -12.74
N VAL A 46 6.58 -2.52 -12.49
CA VAL A 46 5.81 -1.83 -13.56
C VAL A 46 6.74 -1.29 -14.66
N SER A 47 8.01 -1.03 -14.32
CA SER A 47 9.05 -0.69 -15.30
C SER A 47 9.45 -1.88 -16.19
N ALA A 48 9.14 -3.12 -15.79
CA ALA A 48 9.54 -4.37 -16.45
C ALA A 48 8.37 -5.13 -17.10
N SER A 49 7.14 -5.02 -16.60
CA SER A 49 5.95 -5.67 -17.17
C SER A 49 4.69 -4.80 -17.02
N HIS A 50 3.99 -4.59 -18.14
CA HIS A 50 2.78 -3.75 -18.22
C HIS A 50 1.51 -4.37 -17.59
N LEU A 51 1.61 -5.56 -16.98
CA LEU A 51 0.46 -6.32 -16.51
C LEU A 51 0.50 -6.44 -14.98
N VAL A 52 0.05 -5.37 -14.31
CA VAL A 52 -0.37 -5.48 -12.92
C VAL A 52 -1.88 -5.35 -12.88
N ALA A 53 -2.54 -6.37 -12.34
CA ALA A 53 -3.98 -6.39 -12.16
C ALA A 53 -4.32 -6.30 -10.67
N THR A 54 -5.44 -5.65 -10.37
CA THR A 54 -6.07 -5.74 -9.06
C THR A 54 -7.44 -6.40 -9.22
N SER A 55 -7.92 -7.04 -8.16
CA SER A 55 -9.25 -7.65 -8.18
C SER A 55 -10.39 -6.62 -8.13
N ASN A 56 -10.10 -5.38 -7.70
CA ASN A 56 -11.02 -4.25 -7.76
C ASN A 56 -10.24 -2.93 -7.74
N ASP A 57 -10.13 -2.30 -8.91
CA ASP A 57 -9.34 -1.08 -9.11
C ASP A 57 -9.86 0.13 -8.32
N GLU A 58 -11.17 0.36 -8.32
CA GLU A 58 -11.78 1.49 -7.62
C GLU A 58 -11.58 1.38 -6.11
N LEU A 59 -11.77 0.17 -5.57
CA LEU A 59 -11.53 -0.07 -4.16
C LEU A 59 -10.05 0.09 -3.83
N PHE A 60 -9.14 -0.47 -4.64
CA PHE A 60 -7.69 -0.35 -4.43
C PHE A 60 -7.23 1.12 -4.38
N ALA A 61 -7.70 1.95 -5.33
CA ALA A 61 -7.40 3.38 -5.36
C ALA A 61 -7.83 4.10 -4.08
N ARG A 62 -9.08 3.86 -3.63
CA ARG A 62 -9.62 4.45 -2.41
C ARG A 62 -8.87 3.98 -1.18
N THR A 63 -8.52 2.70 -1.12
CA THR A 63 -7.78 2.11 0.00
C THR A 63 -6.40 2.74 0.15
N GLY A 64 -5.65 2.97 -0.94
CA GLY A 64 -4.34 3.62 -0.87
C GLY A 64 -4.40 5.05 -0.31
N HIS A 65 -5.32 5.86 -0.82
CA HIS A 65 -5.52 7.22 -0.33
C HIS A 65 -5.96 7.24 1.15
N ALA A 66 -6.89 6.36 1.52
CA ALA A 66 -7.38 6.25 2.89
C ALA A 66 -6.27 5.78 3.86
N ALA A 67 -5.45 4.81 3.47
CA ALA A 67 -4.36 4.30 4.29
C ALA A 67 -3.37 5.41 4.64
N LEU A 68 -2.93 6.18 3.63
CA LEU A 68 -2.03 7.31 3.82
C LEU A 68 -2.65 8.40 4.71
N THR A 69 -3.94 8.71 4.50
CA THR A 69 -4.66 9.69 5.31
C THR A 69 -4.74 9.25 6.78
N MET A 70 -5.03 7.98 7.05
CA MET A 70 -5.08 7.45 8.42
C MET A 70 -3.69 7.44 9.06
N ALA A 71 -2.66 7.00 8.33
CA ALA A 71 -1.28 7.02 8.81
C ALA A 71 -0.84 8.44 9.21
N GLY A 72 -1.12 9.44 8.36
CA GLY A 72 -0.80 10.86 8.63
C GLY A 72 -1.56 11.46 9.82
N ARG A 73 -2.69 10.86 10.20
CA ARG A 73 -3.47 11.23 11.40
C ARG A 73 -3.07 10.44 12.65
N ASN A 74 -2.04 9.60 12.56
CA ASN A 74 -1.65 8.64 13.60
C ASN A 74 -2.74 7.58 13.92
N GLU A 75 -3.70 7.40 13.01
CA GLU A 75 -4.73 6.35 13.09
C GLU A 75 -4.14 5.02 12.60
N PHE A 76 -3.12 4.54 13.32
CA PHE A 76 -2.25 3.44 12.90
C PHE A 76 -3.00 2.12 12.73
N ALA A 77 -4.06 1.89 13.52
CA ALA A 77 -4.86 0.69 13.37
C ALA A 77 -5.72 0.67 12.12
N ALA A 78 -6.33 1.81 11.79
CA ALA A 78 -7.08 1.95 10.55
C ALA A 78 -6.14 1.86 9.35
N SER A 79 -5.00 2.55 9.40
CA SER A 79 -3.98 2.48 8.35
C SER A 79 -3.50 1.05 8.10
N HIS A 80 -3.24 0.29 9.15
CA HIS A 80 -2.77 -1.09 9.05
C HIS A 80 -3.82 -2.01 8.40
N ALA A 81 -5.09 -1.91 8.81
CA ALA A 81 -6.18 -2.67 8.21
C ALA A 81 -6.36 -2.35 6.72
N LEU A 82 -6.19 -1.09 6.33
CA LEU A 82 -6.25 -0.68 4.92
C LEU A 82 -5.05 -1.19 4.11
N LEU A 83 -3.85 -1.28 4.70
CA LEU A 83 -2.70 -1.89 4.04
C LEU A 83 -2.92 -3.39 3.77
N GLU A 84 -3.49 -4.13 4.73
CA GLU A 84 -3.89 -5.53 4.53
C GLU A 84 -4.98 -5.67 3.45
N GLN A 85 -5.98 -4.79 3.46
CA GLN A 85 -7.00 -4.78 2.42
C GLN A 85 -6.37 -4.57 1.03
N ALA A 86 -5.52 -3.55 0.88
CA ALA A 86 -4.84 -3.28 -0.38
C ALA A 86 -4.00 -4.47 -0.84
N LYS A 87 -3.29 -5.13 0.08
CA LYS A 87 -2.53 -6.35 -0.21
C LYS A 87 -3.43 -7.49 -0.71
N SER A 88 -4.62 -7.67 -0.14
CA SER A 88 -5.58 -8.68 -0.60
C SER A 88 -6.18 -8.40 -1.99
N LEU A 89 -6.15 -7.14 -2.43
CA LEU A 89 -6.66 -6.72 -3.74
C LEU A 89 -5.64 -6.90 -4.86
N LEU A 90 -4.36 -7.04 -4.52
CA LEU A 90 -3.32 -7.38 -5.49
C LEU A 90 -3.52 -8.83 -5.94
N THR A 91 -3.78 -9.03 -7.22
CA THR A 91 -3.68 -10.37 -7.81
C THR A 91 -2.22 -10.63 -8.09
N ALA A 92 -1.67 -11.74 -7.56
CA ALA A 92 -0.36 -12.19 -7.99
C ALA A 92 -0.40 -12.37 -9.52
N ALA A 93 0.42 -11.59 -10.22
CA ALA A 93 0.66 -11.76 -11.65
C ALA A 93 1.47 -13.05 -11.90
#